data_AF-A0A643MQ08-F1
#
_entry.id   AF-A0A643MQ08-F1
#
_cell.length_a   1.000
_cell.length_b   1.000
_cell.length_c   1.000
_cell.angle_alpha   90.00
_cell.angle_beta   90.00
_cell.angle_gamma   90.00
#
_symmetry.space_group_name_H-M   'P 1'
#
loop_
_entity.id
_entity.type
_entity.pdbx_description
1 polymer ?
#
loop_
_entity_poly.entity_id
_entity_poly.type
_entity_poly.pdbx_seq_one_letter_code
_entity_poly.pdbx_strand_id
1 'polypeptide(L)'
;MTVSYLFIYTYGENRKLKNEIAKFHSEEEVKTEMNGFIKEMSEGKSEEFEKYLIGEAKKNFLSIKERKQEDLKVKQTDIQELRAIAKNSEKTKITSYATYRTTYDVGTDDIQSIYVQAISVKAEWIKTDTGWKCEHYEIHL
;
A
#
# COMPACT_ATOMS: atom_id res chain seq x y z
N MET A 1 -25.99 -21.30 -7.55
CA MET A 1 -24.57 -21.51 -7.17
C MET A 1 -23.73 -21.25 -8.40
N THR A 2 -22.98 -20.15 -8.40
CA THR A 2 -21.92 -19.91 -9.39
C THR A 2 -20.88 -19.05 -8.70
N VAL A 3 -19.81 -19.68 -8.21
CA VAL A 3 -18.63 -18.98 -7.72
C VAL A 3 -17.63 -18.98 -8.87
N SER A 4 -17.50 -17.85 -9.54
CA SER A 4 -16.53 -17.66 -10.61
C SER A 4 -15.24 -17.11 -10.01
N TYR A 5 -14.25 -17.97 -9.77
CA TYR A 5 -12.91 -17.54 -9.40
C TYR A 5 -12.14 -17.15 -10.65
N LEU A 6 -11.92 -15.84 -10.85
CA LEU A 6 -10.95 -15.35 -11.81
C LEU A 6 -9.60 -15.22 -11.10
N PHE A 7 -8.78 -16.26 -11.19
CA PHE A 7 -7.37 -16.21 -10.81
C PHE A 7 -6.58 -15.58 -11.96
N ILE A 8 -6.04 -14.37 -11.76
CA ILE A 8 -5.03 -13.80 -12.65
C ILE A 8 -3.68 -13.87 -11.94
N TYR A 9 -2.74 -14.55 -12.60
CA TYR A 9 -1.36 -14.79 -12.18
C TYR A 9 -0.52 -13.51 -12.20
N THR A 10 0.20 -13.23 -11.10
CA THR A 10 1.39 -12.35 -11.08
C THR A 10 2.49 -12.90 -10.15
N TYR A 11 2.81 -14.19 -10.27
CA TYR A 11 3.90 -14.83 -9.50
C TYR A 11 5.30 -14.68 -10.14
N GLY A 12 5.38 -14.20 -11.39
CA GLY A 12 6.64 -14.15 -12.17
C GLY A 12 7.57 -12.99 -11.82
N GLU A 13 7.05 -11.78 -11.66
CA GLU A 13 7.86 -10.58 -11.35
C GLU A 13 8.24 -10.52 -9.86
N ASN A 14 7.41 -11.12 -8.99
CA ASN A 14 7.59 -11.13 -7.54
C ASN A 14 8.87 -11.85 -7.10
N ARG A 15 9.33 -12.88 -7.83
CA ARG A 15 10.55 -13.64 -7.46
C ARG A 15 11.86 -12.91 -7.80
N LYS A 16 11.91 -12.19 -8.93
CA LYS A 16 13.09 -11.36 -9.27
C LYS A 16 13.20 -10.18 -8.32
N LEU A 17 12.09 -9.49 -8.05
CA LEU A 17 12.02 -8.41 -7.06
C LEU A 17 12.40 -8.93 -5.66
N LYS A 18 11.82 -10.05 -5.20
CA LYS A 18 12.19 -10.67 -3.90
C LYS A 18 13.68 -10.96 -3.78
N ASN A 19 14.30 -11.51 -4.82
CA ASN A 19 15.73 -11.86 -4.80
C ASN A 19 16.65 -10.64 -4.86
N GLU A 20 16.24 -9.54 -5.49
CA GLU A 20 16.98 -8.28 -5.42
C GLU A 20 16.79 -7.62 -4.05
N ILE A 21 15.55 -7.50 -3.57
CA ILE A 21 15.24 -6.83 -2.31
C ILE A 21 15.77 -7.63 -1.09
N ALA A 22 15.94 -8.95 -1.19
CA ALA A 22 16.61 -9.78 -0.18
C ALA A 22 18.06 -9.42 0.10
N LYS A 23 18.72 -8.67 -0.78
CA LYS A 23 20.14 -8.28 -0.64
C LYS A 23 20.35 -7.00 0.17
N PHE A 24 19.28 -6.30 0.56
CA PHE A 24 19.36 -4.99 1.19
C PHE A 24 18.95 -5.04 2.66
N HIS A 25 19.62 -4.22 3.48
CA HIS A 25 19.30 -4.08 4.90
C HIS A 25 18.04 -3.23 5.07
N SER A 26 17.14 -3.67 5.94
CA SER A 26 15.94 -2.91 6.29
C SER A 26 16.33 -1.59 6.98
N GLU A 27 16.06 -0.45 6.36
CA GLU A 27 16.05 0.84 7.08
C GLU A 27 14.85 0.83 8.05
N GLU A 28 15.10 0.56 9.35
CA GLU A 28 14.04 0.50 10.36
C GLU A 28 13.35 1.85 10.56
N GLU A 29 14.06 2.96 10.34
CA GLU A 29 13.57 4.34 10.55
C GLU A 29 12.32 4.71 9.76
N VAL A 30 11.99 4.01 8.68
CA VAL A 30 10.85 4.35 7.81
C VAL A 30 9.74 3.31 7.83
N LYS A 31 9.95 2.18 8.52
CA LYS A 31 8.97 1.09 8.59
C LYS A 31 7.68 1.51 9.28
N THR A 32 7.74 2.39 10.26
CA THR A 32 6.57 2.87 11.00
C THR A 32 5.64 3.66 10.08
N GLU A 33 6.19 4.61 9.33
CA GLU A 33 5.46 5.44 8.36
C GLU A 33 4.91 4.59 7.22
N MET A 34 5.67 3.61 6.74
CA MET A 34 5.21 2.68 5.70
C MET A 34 4.06 1.78 6.18
N ASN A 35 4.14 1.27 7.41
CA ASN A 35 3.05 0.49 8.02
C ASN A 35 1.79 1.34 8.17
N GLY A 36 1.93 2.59 8.64
CA GLY A 36 0.82 3.55 8.73
C GLY A 36 0.21 3.80 7.35
N PHE A 37 1.04 4.13 6.37
CA PHE A 37 0.62 4.33 4.98
C PHE A 37 -0.16 3.15 4.39
N ILE A 38 0.27 1.90 4.61
CA ILE A 38 -0.44 0.71 4.09
C ILE A 38 -1.82 0.55 4.74
N LYS A 39 -1.93 0.82 6.04
CA LYS A 39 -3.22 0.78 6.75
C LYS A 39 -4.16 1.85 6.21
N GLU A 40 -3.70 3.10 6.15
CA GLU A 40 -4.51 4.21 5.65
C GLU A 40 -4.87 4.05 4.16
N MET A 41 -3.97 3.50 3.34
CA MET A 41 -4.25 3.16 1.94
C MET A 41 -5.37 2.12 1.83
N SER A 42 -5.38 1.12 2.70
CA SER A 42 -6.40 0.07 2.71
C SER A 42 -7.79 0.62 2.99
N GLU A 43 -7.87 1.65 3.82
CA GLU A 43 -9.10 2.37 4.18
C GLU A 43 -9.55 3.34 3.08
N GLY A 44 -8.73 3.56 2.05
CA GLY A 44 -9.10 4.12 0.75
C GLY A 44 -9.41 5.62 0.71
N LYS A 45 -9.79 6.26 1.83
CA LYS A 45 -10.23 7.67 1.86
C LYS A 45 -9.93 8.44 3.14
N SER A 46 -9.12 7.91 4.05
CA SER A 46 -8.85 8.63 5.30
C SER A 46 -8.13 9.95 5.02
N GLU A 47 -8.51 11.01 5.74
CA GLU A 47 -7.72 12.25 5.78
C GLU A 47 -6.30 11.98 6.30
N GLU A 48 -6.15 10.91 7.08
CA GLU A 48 -4.88 10.38 7.54
C GLU A 48 -3.99 9.89 6.40
N PHE A 49 -4.55 9.27 5.34
CA PHE A 49 -3.76 8.86 4.17
C PHE A 49 -3.09 10.06 3.48
N GLU A 50 -3.80 11.19 3.37
CA GLU A 50 -3.26 12.42 2.77
C GLU A 50 -2.00 12.90 3.49
N LYS A 51 -1.87 12.67 4.80
CA LYS A 51 -0.71 13.11 5.59
C LYS A 51 0.58 12.43 5.14
N TYR A 52 0.50 11.26 4.51
CA TYR A 52 1.67 10.57 3.98
C TYR A 52 2.06 11.06 2.59
N LEU A 53 1.21 11.80 1.88
CA LEU A 53 1.40 12.13 0.47
C LEU A 53 1.99 13.53 0.28
N ILE A 54 2.86 13.66 -0.72
CA ILE A 54 3.35 14.94 -1.24
C ILE A 54 3.36 14.91 -2.78
N GLY A 55 3.60 16.07 -3.40
CA GLY A 55 3.89 16.15 -4.83
C GLY A 55 2.77 15.58 -5.71
N GLU A 56 3.16 14.71 -6.64
CA GLU A 56 2.24 14.09 -7.60
C GLU A 56 1.27 13.11 -6.94
N ALA A 57 1.75 12.24 -6.04
CA ALA A 57 0.89 11.30 -5.31
C ALA A 57 -0.26 12.02 -4.58
N LYS A 58 0.01 13.16 -3.95
CA LYS A 58 -1.03 13.97 -3.29
C LYS A 58 -2.06 14.54 -4.26
N LYS A 59 -1.60 15.07 -5.41
CA LYS A 59 -2.49 15.61 -6.45
C LYS A 59 -3.42 14.53 -7.01
N ASN A 60 -2.87 13.35 -7.31
CA ASN A 60 -3.62 12.22 -7.82
C ASN A 60 -4.66 11.75 -6.80
N PHE A 61 -4.29 11.63 -5.52
CA PHE A 61 -5.22 11.25 -4.45
C PHE A 61 -6.40 12.22 -4.33
N LEU A 62 -6.14 13.54 -4.30
CA LEU A 62 -7.21 14.54 -4.21
C LEU A 62 -8.18 14.44 -5.40
N SER A 63 -7.67 14.18 -6.61
CA SER A 63 -8.52 14.01 -7.81
C SER A 63 -9.42 12.77 -7.77
N ILE A 64 -9.00 11.72 -7.03
CA ILE A 64 -9.75 10.47 -6.87
C ILE A 64 -10.73 10.59 -5.70
N LYS A 65 -10.34 11.24 -4.61
CA LYS A 65 -11.18 11.47 -3.41
C LYS A 65 -12.50 12.17 -3.75
N GLU A 66 -12.49 13.07 -4.74
CA GLU A 66 -13.70 13.76 -5.21
C GLU A 66 -14.69 12.83 -5.95
N ARG A 67 -14.24 11.65 -6.41
CA ARG A 67 -15.11 10.65 -7.04
C ARG A 67 -15.74 9.79 -5.96
N LYS A 68 -17.07 9.86 -5.81
CA LYS A 68 -17.87 9.01 -4.90
C LYS A 68 -17.77 7.53 -5.30
N GLN A 69 -16.73 6.82 -4.86
CA GLN A 69 -16.75 5.35 -4.77
C GLN A 69 -17.51 4.93 -3.51
N GLU A 70 -18.13 3.75 -3.53
CA GLU A 70 -18.70 3.16 -2.31
C GLU A 70 -17.59 2.86 -1.30
N ASP A 71 -17.85 3.16 -0.03
CA ASP A 71 -16.91 2.91 1.06
C ASP A 71 -16.96 1.42 1.43
N LEU A 72 -15.95 0.66 1.02
CA LEU A 72 -15.76 -0.70 1.51
C LEU A 72 -15.20 -0.63 2.94
N LYS A 73 -15.91 -1.22 3.89
CA LYS A 73 -15.47 -1.23 5.29
C LYS A 73 -14.31 -2.20 5.46
N VAL A 74 -13.14 -1.68 5.80
CA VAL A 74 -11.98 -2.51 6.12
C VAL A 74 -12.20 -3.19 7.47
N LYS A 75 -12.08 -4.52 7.49
CA LYS A 75 -12.12 -5.32 8.71
C LYS A 75 -10.71 -5.58 9.26
N GLN A 76 -9.75 -5.85 8.37
CA GLN A 76 -8.38 -6.16 8.76
C GLN A 76 -7.42 -5.93 7.59
N THR A 77 -6.23 -5.40 7.89
CA THR A 77 -5.08 -5.36 6.97
C THR A 77 -3.92 -6.15 7.58
N ASP A 78 -3.40 -7.13 6.86
CA ASP A 78 -2.29 -7.98 7.28
C ASP A 78 -1.09 -7.82 6.33
N ILE A 79 -0.01 -7.22 6.84
CA ILE A 79 1.20 -6.93 6.08
C ILE A 79 2.08 -8.18 6.06
N GLN A 80 2.18 -8.80 4.89
CA GLN A 80 2.95 -10.04 4.70
C GLN A 80 4.45 -9.77 4.58
N GLU A 81 4.81 -8.69 3.88
CA GLU A 81 6.20 -8.31 3.64
C GLU A 81 6.29 -6.80 3.50
N LEU A 82 7.29 -6.20 4.14
CA LEU A 82 7.62 -4.79 4.00
C LEU A 82 9.12 -4.61 4.00
N ARG A 83 9.64 -3.95 2.96
CA ARG A 83 11.06 -3.67 2.78
C ARG A 83 11.26 -2.26 2.26
N ALA A 84 12.39 -1.65 2.61
CA ALA A 84 12.76 -0.29 2.26
C ALA A 84 14.24 -0.23 1.87
N ILE A 85 14.56 0.55 0.85
CA ILE A 85 15.93 0.70 0.32
C ILE A 85 16.21 2.19 0.08
N ALA A 86 17.32 2.70 0.61
CA ALA A 86 17.80 4.05 0.30
C ALA A 86 18.24 4.17 -1.17
N LYS A 87 17.80 5.24 -1.85
CA LYS A 87 18.20 5.59 -3.21
C LYS A 87 19.48 6.44 -3.27
N ASN A 88 19.89 7.04 -2.15
CA ASN A 88 21.06 7.91 -2.07
C ASN A 88 21.85 7.68 -0.78
N SER A 89 23.12 8.10 -0.80
CA SER A 89 24.03 8.00 0.35
C SER A 89 23.58 8.82 1.55
N GLU A 90 22.88 9.95 1.35
CA GLU A 90 22.34 10.76 2.45
C GLU A 90 21.10 10.15 3.09
N LYS A 91 20.57 9.03 2.56
CA LYS A 91 19.34 8.37 3.03
C LYS A 91 18.17 9.35 3.19
N THR A 92 18.03 10.28 2.25
CA THR A 92 16.89 11.21 2.19
C THR A 92 15.85 10.78 1.17
N LYS A 93 16.15 9.76 0.34
CA LYS A 93 15.23 9.15 -0.60
C LYS A 93 15.21 7.64 -0.42
N ILE A 94 14.03 7.03 -0.39
CA ILE A 94 13.85 5.59 -0.19
C ILE A 94 12.83 5.04 -1.19
N THR A 95 13.02 3.80 -1.66
CA THR A 95 11.96 2.99 -2.27
C THR A 95 11.50 1.94 -1.28
N SER A 96 10.19 1.81 -1.10
CA SER A 96 9.59 0.69 -0.39
C SER A 96 8.91 -0.28 -1.32
N TYR A 97 8.85 -1.53 -0.87
CA TYR A 97 8.02 -2.58 -1.42
C TYR A 97 7.25 -3.23 -0.28
N ALA A 98 5.95 -3.35 -0.46
CA ALA A 98 5.08 -4.03 0.49
C ALA A 98 4.12 -4.97 -0.22
N THR A 99 3.84 -6.10 0.42
CA THR A 99 2.71 -6.96 0.07
C THR A 99 1.85 -7.15 1.30
N TYR A 100 0.55 -6.93 1.16
CA TYR A 100 -0.40 -7.06 2.26
C TYR A 100 -1.71 -7.64 1.76
N ARG A 101 -2.53 -8.10 2.70
CA ARG A 101 -3.89 -8.56 2.44
C ARG A 101 -4.87 -7.70 3.20
N THR A 102 -5.87 -7.18 2.51
CA THR A 102 -6.96 -6.43 3.13
C THR A 102 -8.24 -7.24 3.05
N THR A 103 -8.90 -7.39 4.19
CA THR A 103 -10.21 -8.03 4.30
C THR A 103 -11.26 -6.94 4.45
N TYR A 104 -12.20 -6.91 3.52
CA TYR A 104 -13.33 -5.99 3.48
C TYR A 104 -14.59 -6.71 3.92
N ASP A 105 -15.40 -6.01 4.70
CA ASP A 105 -16.78 -6.40 4.95
C ASP A 105 -17.63 -5.94 3.76
N VAL A 106 -18.17 -6.90 3.04
CA VAL A 106 -19.02 -6.69 1.85
C VAL A 106 -20.41 -7.30 2.06
N GLY A 107 -20.70 -7.72 3.29
CA GLY A 107 -22.00 -8.25 3.66
C GLY A 107 -23.07 -7.16 3.74
N THR A 108 -24.32 -7.58 3.58
CA THR A 108 -25.47 -6.80 4.04
C THR A 108 -25.79 -7.21 5.49
N ASP A 109 -26.65 -6.44 6.17
CA ASP A 109 -27.04 -6.70 7.56
C ASP A 109 -27.52 -8.15 7.80
N ASP A 110 -28.06 -8.81 6.78
CA ASP A 110 -28.59 -10.18 6.82
C ASP A 110 -27.62 -11.27 6.37
N ILE A 111 -26.53 -10.93 5.65
CA ILE A 111 -25.57 -11.90 5.10
C ILE A 111 -24.15 -11.38 5.28
N GLN A 112 -23.43 -11.91 6.27
CA GLN A 112 -22.01 -11.62 6.44
C GLN A 112 -21.21 -12.22 5.29
N SER A 113 -20.55 -11.35 4.51
CA SER A 113 -19.65 -11.75 3.42
C SER A 113 -18.33 -11.01 3.55
N ILE A 114 -17.23 -11.75 3.38
CA ILE A 114 -15.88 -11.18 3.40
C ILE A 114 -15.28 -11.22 2.01
N TYR A 115 -14.62 -10.13 1.63
CA TYR A 115 -13.79 -10.06 0.44
C TYR A 115 -12.35 -9.85 0.87
N VAL A 116 -11.43 -10.71 0.41
CA VAL A 116 -10.00 -10.61 0.72
C VAL A 116 -9.24 -10.25 -0.55
N GLN A 117 -8.52 -9.15 -0.50
CA GLN A 117 -7.68 -8.67 -1.60
C GLN A 117 -6.22 -8.75 -1.21
N ALA A 118 -5.40 -9.36 -2.06
CA ALA A 118 -3.94 -9.23 -1.96
C ALA A 118 -3.50 -8.01 -2.75
N ILE A 119 -2.64 -7.18 -2.16
CA ILE A 119 -2.17 -5.93 -2.76
C ILE A 119 -0.66 -5.87 -2.62
N SER A 120 0.01 -5.52 -3.71
CA SER A 120 1.44 -5.19 -3.72
C SER A 120 1.62 -3.72 -4.03
N VAL A 121 2.46 -3.03 -3.27
CA VAL A 121 2.71 -1.60 -3.44
C VAL A 121 4.20 -1.34 -3.51
N LYS A 122 4.59 -0.53 -4.49
CA LYS A 122 5.90 0.08 -4.56
C LYS A 122 5.74 1.58 -4.34
N ALA A 123 6.45 2.16 -3.40
CA ALA A 123 6.33 3.59 -3.10
C ALA A 123 7.71 4.26 -3.02
N GLU A 124 7.77 5.51 -3.45
CA GLU A 124 8.96 6.36 -3.42
C GLU A 124 8.78 7.45 -2.36
N TRP A 125 9.77 7.54 -1.49
CA TRP A 125 9.72 8.34 -0.27
C TRP A 125 10.83 9.37 -0.26
N ILE A 126 10.51 10.55 0.27
CA ILE A 126 11.45 11.62 0.54
C ILE A 126 11.38 11.99 2.02
N LYS A 127 12.54 12.20 2.63
CA LYS A 127 12.66 12.69 4.00
C LYS A 127 12.42 14.20 4.00
N THR A 128 11.46 14.63 4.81
CA THR A 128 11.11 16.06 5.01
C THR A 128 11.34 16.43 6.48
N ASP A 129 11.25 17.71 6.79
CA ASP A 129 11.34 18.23 8.18
C ASP A 129 10.25 17.63 9.10
N THR A 130 9.16 17.12 8.52
CA THR A 130 8.01 16.51 9.23
C THR A 130 8.01 14.98 9.18
N GLY A 131 9.10 14.36 8.71
CA GLY A 131 9.20 12.92 8.53
C GLY A 131 9.14 12.48 7.07
N TRP A 132 8.92 11.19 6.84
CA TRP A 132 8.92 10.60 5.51
C TRP A 132 7.58 10.82 4.79
N LYS A 133 7.64 11.27 3.54
CA LYS A 133 6.47 11.49 2.67
C LYS A 133 6.62 10.72 1.37
N CYS A 134 5.51 10.16 0.90
CA CYS A 134 5.39 9.44 -0.35
C CYS A 134 5.16 10.43 -1.50
N GLU A 135 6.09 10.45 -2.45
CA GLU A 135 6.05 11.31 -3.65
C GLU A 135 5.38 10.60 -4.83
N HIS A 136 5.59 9.29 -4.96
CA HIS A 136 5.04 8.43 -6.00
C HIS A 136 4.73 7.04 -5.46
N TYR A 137 3.67 6.39 -5.93
CA TYR A 137 3.40 4.99 -5.61
C TYR A 137 2.66 4.28 -6.74
N GLU A 138 2.89 2.97 -6.82
CA GLU A 138 2.30 2.05 -7.79
C GLU A 138 1.63 0.90 -7.04
N ILE A 139 0.38 0.61 -7.41
CA ILE A 139 -0.40 -0.49 -6.83
C ILE A 139 -0.52 -1.59 -7.88
N HIS A 140 -0.21 -2.82 -7.47
CA HIS A 140 -0.39 -4.03 -8.26
C HIS A 140 -1.34 -4.98 -7.52
N LEU A 141 -2.36 -5.45 -8.22
CA LEU A 141 -3.39 -6.38 -7.73
C LEU A 141 -3.17 -7.79 -8.27
#